data_AF-A0A6S7K308-F1
#
_entry.id   AF-A0A6S7K308-F1
#
_cell.length_a   1.000
_cell.length_b   1.000
_cell.length_c   1.000
_cell.angle_alpha   90.00
_cell.angle_beta   90.00
_cell.angle_gamma   90.00
#
_symmetry.space_group_name_H-M   'P 1'
#
loop_
_entity.id
_entity.type
_entity.pdbx_description
1 polymer ?
#
loop_
_entity_poly.entity_id
_entity_poly.type
_entity_poly.pdbx_seq_one_letter_code
_entity_poly.pdbx_strand_id
1 'polypeptide(L)'
;MSLYSQSLSGLVLLVDNRINSYTGIKKEFASICQRSTDFHFPDLDKQFCMIQQNLEERQKKKLAEKKTDKVAETKTDEAFKTSTIETGNFYITRHSNLSQVHVVFHLVVDDSLKEPTLGARNAIVSGLRNVLHTASRQNVHTITLPVLLAEEMTEDMTVSWCTRRAELVLKCVKGFMMECASWSGSESFNIQFVLPKDISSDMFHTLSNMLPSIFRVSRTLDLQDLSRK
;
A
#
# COMPACT_ATOMS: atom_id res chain seq x y z
N MET A 1 22.64 -6.66 -12.43
CA MET A 1 22.71 -7.31 -11.10
C MET A 1 23.25 -6.29 -10.11
N SER A 2 22.38 -5.54 -9.44
CA SER A 2 22.77 -4.55 -8.43
C SER A 2 21.96 -4.83 -7.16
N LEU A 3 22.26 -5.95 -6.51
CA LEU A 3 21.62 -6.34 -5.24
C LEU A 3 21.96 -5.39 -4.08
N TYR A 4 22.93 -4.48 -4.30
CA TYR A 4 23.37 -3.44 -3.36
C TYR A 4 23.54 -2.08 -4.07
N SER A 5 22.60 -1.68 -4.94
CA SER A 5 22.51 -0.25 -5.27
C SER A 5 21.93 0.49 -4.08
N GLN A 6 22.38 1.72 -3.87
CA GLN A 6 21.79 2.66 -2.90
C GLN A 6 20.32 2.98 -3.21
N SER A 7 19.79 2.55 -4.36
CA SER A 7 18.39 2.68 -4.76
C SER A 7 17.67 1.34 -4.70
N LEU A 8 17.03 1.06 -3.55
CA LEU A 8 16.10 -0.06 -3.44
C LEU A 8 14.81 0.24 -4.19
N SER A 9 14.21 -0.81 -4.74
CA SER A 9 12.96 -0.73 -5.52
C SER A 9 11.92 -1.68 -4.92
N GLY A 10 10.72 -1.15 -4.72
CA GLY A 10 9.59 -1.82 -4.11
C GLY A 10 8.41 -2.00 -5.06
N LEU A 11 7.65 -3.08 -4.88
CA LEU A 11 6.39 -3.31 -5.59
C LEU A 11 5.25 -3.48 -4.58
N VAL A 12 4.10 -2.87 -4.83
CA VAL A 12 2.88 -3.10 -4.05
C VAL A 12 2.02 -4.15 -4.74
N LEU A 13 1.76 -5.26 -4.06
CA LEU A 13 0.84 -6.32 -4.48
C LEU A 13 -0.39 -6.36 -3.57
N LEU A 14 -1.54 -6.69 -4.15
CA LEU A 14 -2.79 -6.77 -3.41
C LEU A 14 -3.03 -8.24 -3.03
N VAL A 15 -3.24 -8.50 -1.75
CA VAL A 15 -3.41 -9.87 -1.26
C VAL A 15 -4.68 -9.99 -0.43
N ASP A 16 -5.34 -11.14 -0.52
CA ASP A 16 -6.52 -11.44 0.30
C ASP A 16 -6.14 -11.55 1.79
N ASN A 17 -7.11 -11.27 2.66
CA ASN A 17 -7.03 -11.28 4.12
C ASN A 17 -6.68 -12.68 4.68
N ARG A 18 -7.00 -13.73 3.93
CA ARG A 18 -6.67 -15.10 4.32
C ARG A 18 -5.15 -15.32 4.24
N ILE A 19 -4.49 -15.46 5.39
CA ILE A 19 -3.12 -15.99 5.49
C ILE A 19 -3.15 -17.49 5.13
N ASN A 20 -3.38 -17.80 3.86
CA ASN A 20 -3.17 -19.15 3.33
C ASN A 20 -1.67 -19.43 3.08
N SER A 21 -0.79 -18.53 3.53
CA SER A 21 0.68 -18.64 3.45
C SER A 21 1.25 -19.88 4.15
N TYR A 22 0.44 -20.62 4.92
CA TYR A 22 0.85 -21.85 5.60
C TYR A 22 0.63 -23.14 4.82
N THR A 23 0.10 -23.10 3.59
CA THR A 23 -0.12 -24.32 2.78
C THR A 23 0.43 -24.19 1.35
N GLY A 24 1.07 -25.26 0.88
CA GLY A 24 1.51 -25.42 -0.52
C GLY A 24 2.55 -24.40 -1.00
N ILE A 25 2.34 -23.94 -2.24
CA ILE A 25 3.30 -23.15 -3.04
C ILE A 25 3.66 -21.80 -2.39
N LYS A 26 2.71 -21.15 -1.69
CA LYS A 26 2.97 -19.85 -1.04
C LYS A 26 3.98 -19.95 0.12
N LYS A 27 3.98 -21.06 0.85
CA LYS A 27 4.94 -21.32 1.93
C LYS A 27 6.35 -21.57 1.39
N GLU A 28 6.44 -22.38 0.34
CA GLU A 28 7.71 -22.65 -0.34
C GLU A 28 8.29 -21.36 -0.93
N PHE A 29 7.44 -20.55 -1.57
CA PHE A 29 7.80 -19.23 -2.08
C PHE A 29 8.29 -18.28 -0.98
N ALA A 30 7.58 -18.22 0.15
CA ALA A 30 8.00 -17.42 1.31
C ALA A 30 9.36 -17.88 1.87
N SER A 31 9.59 -19.20 1.94
CA SER A 31 10.86 -19.77 2.37
C SER A 31 12.00 -19.40 1.42
N ILE A 32 11.75 -19.44 0.10
CA ILE A 32 12.74 -18.99 -0.91
C ILE A 32 13.06 -17.51 -0.74
N CYS A 33 12.05 -16.66 -0.52
CA CYS A 33 12.24 -15.22 -0.28
C CYS A 33 13.05 -14.93 1.00
N GLN A 34 12.94 -15.78 2.03
CA GLN A 34 13.67 -15.63 3.29
C GLN A 34 15.13 -16.09 3.22
N ARG A 35 15.53 -16.87 2.22
CA ARG A 35 16.93 -17.35 2.06
C ARG A 35 17.93 -16.24 1.76
N SER A 36 17.45 -15.08 1.29
CA SER A 36 18.28 -13.90 1.10
C SER A 36 18.62 -13.23 2.44
N THR A 37 19.90 -12.95 2.67
CA THR A 37 20.38 -12.19 3.83
C THR A 37 20.05 -10.71 3.65
N ASP A 38 19.05 -10.22 4.38
CA ASP A 38 18.67 -8.81 4.40
C ASP A 38 18.31 -8.40 5.83
N PHE A 39 18.84 -7.26 6.26
CA PHE A 39 18.68 -6.73 7.61
C PHE A 39 17.73 -5.52 7.67
N HIS A 40 17.21 -5.03 6.53
CA HIS A 40 16.28 -3.89 6.51
C HIS A 40 14.89 -4.26 7.03
N PHE A 41 14.46 -5.50 6.78
CA PHE A 41 13.13 -5.98 7.15
C PHE A 41 13.20 -7.24 8.01
N PRO A 42 12.38 -7.33 9.09
CA PRO A 42 12.28 -8.55 9.87
C PRO A 42 11.71 -9.69 9.03
N ASP A 43 12.00 -10.93 9.42
CA ASP A 43 11.47 -12.11 8.72
C ASP A 43 9.95 -12.17 8.78
N LEU A 44 9.31 -12.80 7.79
CA LEU A 44 7.86 -12.92 7.72
C LEU A 44 7.21 -13.43 9.01
N ASP A 45 7.79 -14.46 9.65
CA ASP A 45 7.27 -14.99 10.91
C ASP A 45 7.28 -13.94 12.03
N LYS A 46 8.35 -13.13 12.09
CA LYS A 46 8.44 -12.00 13.03
C LYS A 46 7.44 -10.90 12.68
N GLN A 47 7.27 -10.58 11.40
CA GLN A 47 6.28 -9.60 10.95
C GLN A 47 4.87 -10.03 11.34
N PHE A 48 4.50 -11.29 11.10
CA PHE A 48 3.19 -11.81 11.47
C PHE A 48 2.98 -11.83 12.99
N CYS A 49 4.00 -12.24 13.75
CA CYS A 49 3.96 -12.17 15.21
C CYS A 49 3.74 -10.73 15.70
N MET A 50 4.48 -9.75 15.13
CA MET A 50 4.29 -8.33 15.45
C MET A 50 2.90 -7.82 15.07
N ILE A 51 2.38 -8.21 13.90
CA ILE A 51 1.02 -7.85 13.48
C ILE A 51 0.01 -8.43 14.48
N GLN A 52 0.12 -9.70 14.83
CA GLN A 52 -0.77 -10.36 15.78
C GLN A 52 -0.70 -9.72 17.17
N GLN A 53 0.49 -9.44 17.69
CA GLN A 53 0.66 -8.77 18.98
C GLN A 53 0.03 -7.37 18.97
N ASN A 54 0.25 -6.58 17.91
CA ASN A 54 -0.37 -5.27 17.77
C ASN A 54 -1.91 -5.36 17.71
N LEU A 55 -2.46 -6.40 17.07
CA LEU A 55 -3.90 -6.66 17.04
C LEU A 55 -4.43 -6.98 18.44
N GLU A 56 -3.76 -7.86 19.17
CA GLU A 56 -4.12 -8.22 20.55
C GLU A 56 -4.05 -7.00 21.49
N GLU A 57 -3.01 -6.16 21.36
CA GLU A 57 -2.87 -4.92 22.14
C GLU A 57 -3.96 -3.90 21.81
N ARG A 58 -4.30 -3.73 20.52
CA ARG A 58 -5.43 -2.87 20.10
C ARG A 58 -6.76 -3.40 20.62
N GLN A 59 -6.98 -4.71 20.59
CA GLN A 59 -8.17 -5.33 21.15
C GLN A 59 -8.23 -5.08 22.66
N LYS A 60 -7.14 -5.32 23.40
CA LYS A 60 -7.05 -5.02 24.84
C LYS A 60 -7.35 -3.55 25.16
N LYS A 61 -6.83 -2.60 24.37
CA LYS A 61 -7.14 -1.17 24.51
C LYS A 61 -8.61 -0.86 24.25
N LYS A 62 -9.20 -1.38 23.17
CA LYS A 62 -10.64 -1.23 22.86
C LYS A 62 -11.53 -1.85 23.95
N LEU A 63 -11.13 -2.98 24.52
CA LEU A 63 -11.81 -3.63 25.66
C LEU A 63 -11.67 -2.84 26.96
N ALA A 64 -10.52 -2.19 27.18
CA ALA A 64 -10.31 -1.30 28.31
C ALA A 64 -11.12 0.00 28.19
N GLU A 65 -11.26 0.55 26.98
CA GLU A 65 -12.07 1.73 26.68
C GLU A 65 -13.59 1.45 26.77
N LYS A 66 -14.03 0.24 26.37
CA LYS A 66 -15.43 -0.21 26.50
C LYS A 66 -15.86 -0.60 27.92
N LYS A 67 -14.94 -0.72 28.89
CA LYS A 67 -15.28 -1.04 30.28
C LYS A 67 -15.98 0.10 31.04
N THR A 68 -16.16 1.26 30.43
CA THR A 68 -16.94 2.37 31.01
C THR A 68 -18.45 2.29 30.69
N ASP A 69 -18.89 1.47 29.74
CA ASP A 69 -20.32 1.31 29.42
C ASP A 69 -20.72 -0.13 29.10
N LYS A 70 -21.18 -0.79 30.16
CA LYS A 70 -22.09 -1.96 30.26
C LYS A 70 -21.67 -3.33 29.68
N VAL A 71 -22.01 -4.29 30.53
CA VAL A 71 -21.97 -5.76 30.44
C VAL A 71 -22.83 -6.28 29.29
N ALA A 72 -22.26 -7.15 28.44
CA ALA A 72 -22.98 -8.27 27.82
C ALA A 72 -21.99 -9.32 27.30
N GLU A 73 -22.23 -10.55 27.72
CA GLU A 73 -21.51 -11.77 27.37
C GLU A 73 -21.73 -12.18 25.91
N THR A 74 -20.71 -12.72 25.26
CA THR A 74 -20.85 -14.01 24.54
C THR A 74 -19.47 -14.66 24.39
N LYS A 75 -19.31 -15.83 24.99
CA LYS A 75 -18.20 -16.76 24.72
C LYS A 75 -18.60 -17.61 23.52
N THR A 76 -17.81 -17.60 22.44
CA THR A 76 -17.83 -18.65 21.41
C THR A 76 -16.44 -18.79 20.76
N ASP A 77 -15.83 -19.96 21.00
CA ASP A 77 -14.90 -20.73 20.16
C ASP A 77 -13.61 -20.08 19.63
N GLU A 78 -12.62 -19.99 20.52
CA GLU A 78 -11.22 -19.62 20.27
C GLU A 78 -10.34 -20.85 20.00
N ALA A 79 -10.66 -21.68 19.00
CA ALA A 79 -9.83 -22.87 18.70
C ALA A 79 -9.53 -23.14 17.21
N PHE A 80 -10.06 -22.34 16.27
CA PHE A 80 -9.70 -22.50 14.84
C PHE A 80 -9.85 -21.22 14.00
N LYS A 81 -9.55 -20.05 14.56
CA LYS A 81 -9.40 -18.84 13.73
C LYS A 81 -8.06 -18.93 13.02
N THR A 82 -8.08 -19.35 11.76
CA THR A 82 -7.07 -18.95 10.78
C THR A 82 -6.74 -17.48 11.01
N SER A 83 -5.48 -17.15 11.30
CA SER A 83 -5.04 -15.79 11.54
C SER A 83 -5.37 -14.93 10.32
N THR A 84 -6.41 -14.10 10.42
CA THR A 84 -6.83 -13.17 9.37
C THR A 84 -6.17 -11.82 9.63
N ILE A 85 -5.45 -11.26 8.67
CA ILE A 85 -4.83 -9.94 8.79
C ILE A 85 -5.89 -8.88 8.49
N GLU A 86 -6.13 -7.95 9.41
CA GLU A 86 -7.07 -6.85 9.16
C GLU A 86 -6.76 -6.12 7.84
N THR A 87 -7.80 -5.85 7.04
CA THR A 87 -7.72 -5.08 5.80
C THR A 87 -6.96 -3.77 5.99
N GLY A 88 -6.09 -3.42 5.05
CA GLY A 88 -5.27 -2.22 5.10
C GLY A 88 -3.96 -2.37 5.89
N ASN A 89 -3.73 -3.50 6.54
CA ASN A 89 -2.38 -3.86 6.99
C ASN A 89 -1.59 -4.43 5.82
N PHE A 90 -0.27 -4.52 5.98
CA PHE A 90 0.60 -5.09 4.97
C PHE A 90 1.75 -5.85 5.61
N TYR A 91 2.32 -6.78 4.85
CA TYR A 91 3.56 -7.45 5.20
C TYR A 91 4.53 -7.37 4.03
N ILE A 92 5.81 -7.64 4.29
CA ILE A 92 6.89 -7.39 3.35
C ILE A 92 7.63 -8.69 3.10
N THR A 93 7.76 -9.06 1.84
CA THR A 93 8.65 -10.15 1.41
C THR A 93 9.84 -9.57 0.65
N ARG A 94 10.94 -10.32 0.66
CA ARG A 94 12.20 -9.95 0.03
C ARG A 94 12.34 -10.71 -1.28
N HIS A 95 12.68 -10.01 -2.36
CA HIS A 95 12.65 -10.57 -3.71
C HIS A 95 13.96 -10.35 -4.47
N SER A 96 15.07 -10.80 -3.90
CA SER A 96 16.40 -10.70 -4.53
C SER A 96 16.49 -11.33 -5.94
N ASN A 97 15.56 -12.23 -6.29
CA ASN A 97 15.53 -12.94 -7.57
C ASN A 97 14.60 -12.31 -8.63
N LEU A 98 13.84 -11.27 -8.31
CA LEU A 98 13.08 -10.53 -9.31
C LEU A 98 13.94 -9.39 -9.89
N SER A 99 14.01 -9.30 -11.21
CA SER A 99 14.72 -8.20 -11.84
C SER A 99 14.04 -6.87 -11.48
N GLN A 100 14.82 -5.90 -11.00
CA GLN A 100 14.38 -4.53 -10.68
C GLN A 100 13.44 -4.39 -9.47
N VAL A 101 12.95 -5.48 -8.86
CA VAL A 101 12.11 -5.44 -7.65
C VAL A 101 12.84 -6.14 -6.52
N HIS A 102 13.23 -5.40 -5.49
CA HIS A 102 14.00 -5.93 -4.35
C HIS A 102 13.09 -6.28 -3.17
N VAL A 103 12.00 -5.53 -3.02
CA VAL A 103 11.07 -5.62 -1.89
C VAL A 103 9.65 -5.67 -2.43
N VAL A 104 8.80 -6.51 -1.86
CA VAL A 104 7.37 -6.54 -2.20
C VAL A 104 6.54 -6.27 -0.96
N PHE A 105 5.70 -5.26 -1.04
CA PHE A 105 4.72 -4.88 -0.03
C PHE A 105 3.40 -5.55 -0.39
N HIS A 106 2.98 -6.51 0.43
CA HIS A 106 1.72 -7.21 0.29
C HIS A 106 0.65 -6.46 1.08
N LEU A 107 -0.11 -5.61 0.39
CA LEU A 107 -1.21 -4.87 0.98
C LEU A 107 -2.43 -5.76 1.07
N VAL A 108 -2.94 -5.96 2.28
CA VAL A 108 -4.10 -6.80 2.54
C VAL A 108 -5.37 -6.06 2.16
N VAL A 109 -6.12 -6.66 1.25
CA VAL A 109 -7.36 -6.13 0.70
C VAL A 109 -8.52 -7.09 0.98
N ASP A 110 -9.74 -6.55 0.93
CA ASP A 110 -10.98 -7.30 1.04
C ASP A 110 -11.94 -6.93 -0.10
N ASP A 111 -13.15 -7.50 -0.04
CA ASP A 111 -14.20 -7.24 -1.01
C ASP A 111 -14.70 -5.77 -1.02
N SER A 112 -14.25 -4.89 -0.11
CA SER A 112 -14.57 -3.45 -0.19
C SER A 112 -13.98 -2.81 -1.46
N LEU A 113 -12.97 -3.43 -2.09
CA LEU A 113 -12.50 -3.04 -3.41
C LEU A 113 -13.47 -3.35 -4.54
N LYS A 114 -14.54 -4.10 -4.33
CA LYS A 114 -15.59 -4.28 -5.34
C LYS A 114 -16.63 -3.17 -5.29
N GLU A 115 -16.69 -2.42 -4.19
CA GLU A 115 -17.64 -1.32 -4.05
C GLU A 115 -17.38 -0.22 -5.10
N PRO A 116 -18.44 0.35 -5.69
CA PRO A 116 -18.32 1.37 -6.73
C PRO A 116 -17.74 2.69 -6.20
N THR A 117 -17.87 2.94 -4.90
CA THR A 117 -17.44 4.18 -4.25
C THR A 117 -16.45 3.91 -3.13
N LEU A 118 -15.16 4.07 -3.43
CA LEU A 118 -14.11 4.04 -2.42
C LEU A 118 -13.85 5.46 -1.88
N GLY A 119 -13.75 5.59 -0.56
CA GLY A 119 -13.44 6.86 0.11
C GLY A 119 -11.99 6.93 0.61
N ALA A 120 -11.49 8.15 0.87
CA ALA A 120 -10.15 8.36 1.44
C ALA A 120 -9.96 7.79 2.84
N ARG A 121 -11.05 7.55 3.59
CA ARG A 121 -11.03 6.91 4.90
C ARG A 121 -11.02 5.37 4.83
N ASN A 122 -11.02 4.79 3.63
CA ASN A 122 -10.95 3.34 3.49
C ASN A 122 -9.61 2.81 4.01
N ALA A 123 -9.64 1.67 4.70
CA ALA A 123 -8.47 1.06 5.32
C ALA A 123 -7.36 0.75 4.31
N ILE A 124 -7.71 0.38 3.07
CA ILE A 124 -6.76 0.05 2.00
C ILE A 124 -5.99 1.29 1.53
N VAL A 125 -6.67 2.43 1.40
CA VAL A 125 -6.03 3.71 1.03
C VAL A 125 -5.09 4.16 2.13
N SER A 126 -5.52 4.04 3.40
CA SER A 126 -4.65 4.29 4.56
C SER A 126 -3.46 3.32 4.59
N GLY A 127 -3.69 2.04 4.28
CA GLY A 127 -2.67 1.01 4.16
C GLY A 127 -1.64 1.33 3.08
N LEU A 128 -2.08 1.78 1.91
CA LEU A 128 -1.19 2.25 0.84
C LEU A 128 -0.32 3.43 1.32
N ARG A 129 -0.91 4.41 2.00
CA ARG A 129 -0.14 5.52 2.60
C ARG A 129 0.91 5.01 3.60
N ASN A 130 0.56 4.03 4.43
CA ASN A 130 1.49 3.42 5.38
C ASN A 130 2.61 2.64 4.69
N VAL A 131 2.32 1.96 3.57
CA VAL A 131 3.33 1.30 2.73
C VAL A 131 4.34 2.34 2.22
N LEU A 132 3.87 3.46 1.68
CA LEU A 132 4.75 4.54 1.18
C LEU A 132 5.62 5.13 2.30
N HIS A 133 5.05 5.38 3.48
CA HIS A 133 5.80 5.85 4.66
C HIS A 133 6.85 4.84 5.12
N THR A 134 6.50 3.55 5.20
CA THR A 134 7.45 2.50 5.59
C THR A 134 8.56 2.36 4.57
N ALA A 135 8.25 2.44 3.28
CA ALA A 135 9.25 2.38 2.23
C ALA A 135 10.23 3.57 2.31
N SER A 136 9.73 4.80 2.51
CA SER A 136 10.59 5.97 2.72
C SER A 136 11.48 5.84 3.97
N ARG A 137 10.98 5.29 5.07
CA ARG A 137 11.78 5.05 6.29
C ARG A 137 12.88 4.00 6.12
N GLN A 138 12.73 3.11 5.14
CA GLN A 138 13.64 2.01 4.87
C GLN A 138 14.48 2.26 3.60
N ASN A 139 14.57 3.53 3.17
CA ASN A 139 15.32 3.97 1.99
C ASN A 139 14.94 3.24 0.69
N VAL A 140 13.67 2.84 0.56
CA VAL A 140 13.08 2.31 -0.67
C VAL A 140 12.42 3.49 -1.39
N HIS A 141 13.18 4.13 -2.27
CA HIS A 141 12.75 5.36 -2.95
C HIS A 141 12.10 5.15 -4.31
N THR A 142 12.17 3.94 -4.87
CA THR A 142 11.45 3.60 -6.11
C THR A 142 10.33 2.64 -5.78
N ILE A 143 9.07 3.05 -5.99
CA ILE A 143 7.90 2.20 -5.69
C ILE A 143 6.98 2.10 -6.89
N THR A 144 6.68 0.87 -7.26
CA THR A 144 5.70 0.54 -8.28
C THR A 144 4.38 0.12 -7.61
N LEU A 145 3.26 0.73 -7.98
CA LEU A 145 1.95 0.42 -7.39
C LEU A 145 0.81 0.41 -8.44
N PRO A 146 -0.23 -0.43 -8.26
CA PRO A 146 -1.38 -0.49 -9.14
C PRO A 146 -2.31 0.70 -8.90
N VAL A 147 -2.46 1.59 -9.88
CA VAL A 147 -3.20 2.86 -9.70
C VAL A 147 -4.71 2.67 -9.51
N LEU A 148 -5.26 1.53 -9.95
CA LEU A 148 -6.67 1.18 -9.80
C LEU A 148 -6.95 0.36 -8.53
N LEU A 149 -5.91 -0.02 -7.77
CA LEU A 149 -5.99 -1.05 -6.73
C LEU A 149 -6.66 -2.33 -7.28
N ALA A 150 -6.30 -2.72 -8.50
CA ALA A 150 -6.77 -3.92 -9.19
C ALA A 150 -5.64 -4.47 -10.06
N GLU A 151 -5.53 -5.80 -10.14
CA GLU A 151 -4.52 -6.50 -10.94
C GLU A 151 -5.03 -6.81 -12.35
N GLU A 152 -6.34 -7.06 -12.49
CA GLU A 152 -7.04 -7.39 -13.73
C GLU A 152 -8.27 -6.49 -13.92
N MET A 153 -8.71 -6.33 -15.17
CA MET A 153 -9.96 -5.64 -15.48
C MET A 153 -11.15 -6.59 -15.29
N THR A 154 -12.16 -6.17 -14.55
CA THR A 154 -13.44 -6.88 -14.42
C THR A 154 -14.57 -6.11 -15.10
N GLU A 155 -15.67 -6.81 -15.43
CA GLU A 155 -16.82 -6.21 -16.13
C GLU A 155 -17.47 -5.05 -15.35
N ASP A 156 -17.34 -5.07 -14.02
CA ASP A 156 -17.89 -4.04 -13.13
C ASP A 156 -17.09 -2.71 -13.15
N MET A 157 -15.90 -2.70 -13.75
CA MET A 157 -14.99 -1.55 -13.77
C MET A 157 -15.36 -0.55 -14.87
N THR A 158 -16.43 0.21 -14.61
CA THR A 158 -16.87 1.31 -15.49
C THR A 158 -15.86 2.46 -15.59
N VAL A 159 -16.03 3.34 -16.58
CA VAL A 159 -15.15 4.51 -16.78
C VAL A 159 -15.09 5.42 -15.54
N SER A 160 -16.24 5.64 -14.89
CA SER A 160 -16.34 6.44 -13.67
C SER A 160 -15.68 5.76 -12.47
N TRP A 161 -15.72 4.43 -12.42
CA TRP A 161 -15.02 3.65 -11.40
C TRP A 161 -13.50 3.83 -11.52
N CYS A 162 -12.96 3.66 -12.73
CA CYS A 162 -11.52 3.76 -12.98
C CYS A 162 -10.98 5.16 -12.69
N THR A 163 -11.66 6.19 -13.20
CA THR A 163 -11.27 7.58 -12.99
C THR A 163 -11.32 7.97 -11.51
N ARG A 164 -12.39 7.64 -10.79
CA ARG A 164 -12.52 7.98 -9.36
C ARG A 164 -11.46 7.29 -8.50
N ARG A 165 -11.12 6.02 -8.80
CA ARG A 165 -10.09 5.29 -8.05
C ARG A 165 -8.69 5.77 -8.35
N ALA A 166 -8.38 5.97 -9.63
CA ALA A 166 -7.11 6.58 -10.00
C ALA A 166 -6.96 7.94 -9.32
N GLU A 167 -7.99 8.78 -9.33
CA GLU A 167 -7.96 10.08 -8.64
C GLU A 167 -7.65 9.93 -7.16
N LEU A 168 -8.30 8.98 -6.49
CA LEU A 168 -8.11 8.71 -5.07
C LEU A 168 -6.67 8.27 -4.75
N VAL A 169 -6.14 7.31 -5.51
CA VAL A 169 -4.78 6.79 -5.34
C VAL A 169 -3.74 7.88 -5.65
N LEU A 170 -3.90 8.59 -6.76
CA LEU A 170 -3.01 9.68 -7.16
C LEU A 170 -3.02 10.83 -6.13
N LYS A 171 -4.18 11.18 -5.57
CA LYS A 171 -4.28 12.17 -4.47
C LYS A 171 -3.62 11.67 -3.18
N CYS A 172 -3.80 10.40 -2.83
CA CYS A 172 -3.15 9.79 -1.68
C CYS A 172 -1.62 9.87 -1.82
N VAL A 173 -1.10 9.49 -2.99
CA VAL A 173 0.32 9.59 -3.32
C VAL A 173 0.81 11.04 -3.30
N LYS A 174 0.06 11.98 -3.90
CA LYS A 174 0.40 13.40 -3.86
C LYS A 174 0.52 13.91 -2.42
N GLY A 175 -0.43 13.55 -1.56
CA GLY A 175 -0.39 13.92 -0.14
C GLY A 175 0.87 13.40 0.54
N PHE A 176 1.22 12.14 0.32
CA PHE A 176 2.47 11.56 0.80
C PHE A 176 3.71 12.30 0.27
N MET A 177 3.77 12.62 -1.03
CA MET A 177 4.92 13.34 -1.60
C MET A 177 5.08 14.74 -1.00
N MET A 178 3.98 15.44 -0.71
CA MET A 178 4.01 16.73 -0.03
C MET A 178 4.52 16.60 1.41
N GLU A 179 4.12 15.55 2.13
CA GLU A 179 4.64 15.25 3.47
C GLU A 179 6.13 14.91 3.44
N CYS A 180 6.57 14.04 2.52
CA CYS A 180 7.99 13.69 2.37
C CYS A 180 8.84 14.90 2.02
N ALA A 181 8.39 15.75 1.10
CA ALA A 181 9.12 16.98 0.77
C ALA A 181 9.33 17.90 2.01
N SER A 182 8.46 17.82 3.02
CA SER A 182 8.63 18.57 4.26
C SER A 182 9.61 17.94 5.26
N TRP A 183 9.89 16.63 5.18
CA TRP A 183 10.65 15.87 6.18
C TRP A 183 11.96 15.27 5.66
N SER A 184 12.04 14.86 4.39
CA SER A 184 13.10 13.99 3.86
C SER A 184 14.25 14.71 3.14
N GLY A 185 14.32 16.05 3.17
CA GLY A 185 15.32 16.79 2.40
C GLY A 185 15.26 16.48 0.89
N SER A 186 16.35 16.73 0.17
CA SER A 186 16.46 16.67 -1.30
C SER A 186 16.52 15.25 -1.90
N GLU A 187 16.08 14.21 -1.19
CA GLU A 187 16.07 12.86 -1.74
C GLU A 187 14.88 12.64 -2.68
N SER A 188 15.18 12.24 -3.92
CA SER A 188 14.17 12.03 -4.95
C SER A 188 13.41 10.72 -4.71
N PHE A 189 12.10 10.80 -4.57
CA PHE A 189 11.20 9.66 -4.51
C PHE A 189 10.56 9.42 -5.88
N ASN A 190 10.71 8.22 -6.42
CA ASN A 190 10.19 7.80 -7.72
C ASN A 190 8.99 6.86 -7.53
N ILE A 191 7.83 7.26 -8.04
CA ILE A 191 6.60 6.45 -7.98
C ILE A 191 6.18 6.09 -9.39
N GLN A 192 6.03 4.80 -9.63
CA GLN A 192 5.60 4.23 -10.89
C GLN A 192 4.18 3.69 -10.75
N PHE A 193 3.30 4.13 -11.62
CA PHE A 193 1.91 3.70 -11.66
C PHE A 193 1.74 2.62 -12.72
N VAL A 194 1.18 1.48 -12.33
CA VAL A 194 0.89 0.37 -13.24
C VAL A 194 -0.62 0.27 -13.44
N LEU A 195 -1.01 -0.03 -14.67
CA LEU A 195 -2.38 -0.30 -15.08
C LEU A 195 -2.52 -1.76 -15.50
N PRO A 196 -3.71 -2.37 -15.33
CA PRO A 196 -4.02 -3.66 -15.91
C PRO A 196 -3.77 -3.70 -17.41
N LYS A 197 -3.34 -4.87 -17.93
CA LYS A 197 -2.98 -5.03 -19.35
C LYS A 197 -4.15 -4.82 -20.31
N ASP A 198 -5.36 -5.14 -19.86
CA ASP A 198 -6.57 -5.14 -20.69
C ASP A 198 -7.30 -3.78 -20.70
N ILE A 199 -6.62 -2.71 -20.31
CA ILE A 199 -7.20 -1.38 -20.29
C ILE A 199 -7.31 -0.80 -21.72
N SER A 200 -8.42 -0.13 -22.03
CA SER A 200 -8.57 0.53 -23.31
C SER A 200 -7.61 1.72 -23.46
N SER A 201 -7.20 2.02 -24.70
CA SER A 201 -6.33 3.17 -25.01
C SER A 201 -6.92 4.49 -24.53
N ASP A 202 -8.23 4.67 -24.70
CA ASP A 202 -8.95 5.89 -24.31
C ASP A 202 -8.93 6.07 -22.79
N MET A 203 -9.10 4.97 -22.04
CA MET A 203 -8.98 4.98 -20.59
C MET A 203 -7.54 5.28 -20.17
N PHE A 204 -6.54 4.65 -20.80
CA PHE A 204 -5.14 4.94 -20.53
C PHE A 204 -4.81 6.42 -20.70
N HIS A 205 -5.27 7.05 -21.80
CA HIS A 205 -5.07 8.47 -22.03
C HIS A 205 -5.81 9.33 -21.01
N THR A 206 -7.04 8.96 -20.66
CA THR A 206 -7.84 9.64 -19.62
C THR A 206 -7.10 9.65 -18.29
N LEU A 207 -6.64 8.49 -17.82
CA LEU A 207 -5.90 8.35 -16.56
C LEU A 207 -4.54 9.07 -16.61
N SER A 208 -3.84 8.99 -17.74
CA SER A 208 -2.56 9.69 -17.92
C SER A 208 -2.72 11.22 -17.84
N ASN A 209 -3.79 11.76 -18.40
CA ASN A 209 -4.11 13.19 -18.35
C ASN A 209 -4.48 13.68 -16.93
N MET A 210 -4.81 12.78 -16.01
CA MET A 210 -5.04 13.14 -14.61
C MET A 210 -3.73 13.48 -13.89
N LEU A 211 -2.58 12.94 -14.31
CA LEU A 211 -1.30 13.17 -13.64
C LEU A 211 -0.91 14.66 -13.62
N PRO A 212 -0.86 15.40 -14.76
CA PRO A 212 -0.55 16.83 -14.74
C PRO A 212 -1.57 17.65 -13.95
N SER A 213 -2.84 17.26 -14.00
CA SER A 213 -3.93 17.95 -13.29
C SER A 213 -3.79 17.82 -11.77
N ILE A 214 -3.59 16.58 -11.28
CA ILE A 214 -3.50 16.28 -9.86
C ILE A 214 -2.17 16.77 -9.28
N PHE A 215 -1.04 16.50 -9.94
CA PHE A 215 0.29 16.87 -9.45
C PHE A 215 0.71 18.31 -9.80
N ARG A 216 -0.23 19.15 -10.23
CA ARG A 216 0.04 20.56 -10.47
C ARG A 216 0.57 21.23 -9.19
N VAL A 217 1.79 21.75 -9.27
CA VAL A 217 2.38 22.59 -8.22
C VAL A 217 1.76 23.98 -8.36
N SER A 218 1.02 24.40 -7.34
CA SER A 218 0.56 25.78 -7.23
C SER A 218 1.77 26.67 -7.03
N ARG A 219 2.14 27.48 -8.02
CA ARG A 219 3.10 28.56 -7.83
C ARG A 219 2.40 29.66 -7.03
N THR A 220 3.00 30.09 -5.91
CA THR A 220 2.62 31.35 -5.27
C THR A 220 2.91 32.48 -6.25
N LEU A 221 1.99 33.45 -6.35
CA LEU A 221 2.22 34.65 -7.15
C LEU A 221 3.42 35.39 -6.55
N ASP A 222 4.50 35.50 -7.31
CA ASP A 222 5.63 36.35 -6.93
C ASP A 222 5.25 37.81 -7.20
N LEU A 223 5.00 38.57 -6.13
CA LEU A 223 4.66 39.99 -6.22
C LEU A 223 5.84 40.84 -6.73
N GLN A 224 7.07 40.30 -6.75
CA GLN A 224 8.24 41.01 -7.29
C GLN A 224 8.25 41.03 -8.82
N ASP A 225 7.63 40.05 -9.48
CA ASP A 225 7.52 40.01 -10.95
C ASP A 225 6.50 41.02 -11.51
N LEU A 226 5.61 41.55 -10.66
CA LEU A 226 4.65 42.60 -11.02
C LEU A 226 5.27 44.00 -11.07
N SER A 227 6.45 44.20 -10.45
CA SER A 227 7.15 45.50 -10.44
C SER A 227 8.05 45.72 -11.66
N ARG A 228 8.08 44.79 -12.63
CA ARG A 228 8.91 44.86 -13.85
C ARG A 228 8.13 45.06 -15.14
N LYS A 229 6.87 45.52 -15.07
CA LYS A 229 6.08 45.93 -16.24
C LYS A 229 5.77 47.41 -16.22
#